data_AF-G2T2N9-F1
#
_entry.id   AF-G2T2N9-F1
#
_cell.length_a   1.000
_cell.length_b   1.000
_cell.length_c   1.000
_cell.angle_alpha   90.00
_cell.angle_beta   90.00
_cell.angle_gamma   90.00
#
_symmetry.space_group_name_H-M   'P 1'
#
loop_
_entity.id
_entity.type
_entity.pdbx_description
1 polymer ?
#
loop_
_entity_poly.entity_id
_entity_poly.type
_entity_poly.pdbx_seq_one_letter_code
_entity_poly.pdbx_strand_id
1 'polypeptide(L)'
;MEFDEILRGHGQRVPIKEALFDVRAEQLNEMGENQGYLIRAIDMTEHYNRLDQAEMSAHVDALTGLWDREQFKISMLDELYQNGAGTMFMMDVDNFKEVNDHYGHDIGDKVLRTLGTAIRETCQNEHLCGRLGGDEFCLFLKGITEEAEIQKYAKKVARCTRRRLPCSRIT
;
A
#
# COMPACT_ATOMS: atom_id res chain seq x y z
N MET A 1 20.00 25.11 23.68
CA MET A 1 20.27 25.00 22.24
C MET A 1 19.62 23.71 21.79
N GLU A 2 18.45 23.80 21.16
CA GLU A 2 17.85 22.66 20.46
C GLU A 2 18.63 22.48 19.16
N PHE A 3 19.12 21.28 18.92
CA PHE A 3 19.68 20.90 17.63
C PHE A 3 18.52 20.27 16.87
N ASP A 4 17.99 20.95 15.85
CA ASP A 4 16.83 20.45 15.07
C ASP A 4 17.24 19.69 13.81
N GLU A 5 18.53 19.70 13.45
CA GLU A 5 19.05 19.14 12.20
C GLU A 5 20.40 18.46 12.40
N ILE A 6 20.66 17.38 11.66
CA ILE A 6 21.97 16.71 11.61
C ILE A 6 22.55 16.83 10.19
N LEU A 7 23.84 17.15 10.12
CA LEU A 7 24.63 17.22 8.89
C LEU A 7 25.18 15.83 8.52
N ARG A 8 24.77 15.30 7.36
CA ARG A 8 25.33 14.07 6.78
C ARG A 8 26.66 14.34 6.06
N GLY A 9 27.45 13.28 5.87
CA GLY A 9 28.78 13.32 5.21
C GLY A 9 28.81 13.87 3.77
N HIS A 10 27.64 14.04 3.13
CA HIS A 10 27.49 14.69 1.81
C HIS A 10 26.93 16.13 1.89
N GLY A 11 26.87 16.73 3.08
CA GLY A 11 26.37 18.10 3.29
C GLY A 11 24.84 18.23 3.34
N GLN A 12 24.11 17.13 3.23
CA GLN A 12 22.65 17.12 3.37
C GLN A 12 22.25 17.25 4.84
N ARG A 13 21.33 18.18 5.12
CA ARG A 13 20.73 18.37 6.45
C ARG A 13 19.42 17.60 6.51
N VAL A 14 19.25 16.79 7.55
CA VAL A 14 18.02 16.03 7.81
C VAL A 14 17.45 16.48 9.16
N PRO A 15 16.14 16.79 9.25
CA PRO A 15 15.50 17.11 10.53
C PRO A 15 15.63 15.92 11.49
N ILE A 16 15.96 16.16 12.77
CA ILE A 16 16.13 15.08 13.76
C ILE A 16 14.86 14.22 13.90
N LYS A 17 13.67 14.78 13.61
CA LYS A 17 12.39 14.06 13.67
C LYS A 17 12.27 12.89 12.69
N GLU A 18 13.07 12.85 11.63
CA GLU A 18 12.99 11.81 10.58
C GLU A 18 14.18 10.84 10.58
N ALA A 19 15.19 11.10 11.42
CA ALA A 19 16.38 10.26 11.44
C ALA A 19 16.20 9.08 12.41
N LEU A 20 16.36 7.86 11.88
CA LEU A 20 16.31 6.62 12.67
C LEU A 20 17.71 6.25 13.13
N PHE A 21 17.90 6.09 14.43
CA PHE A 21 19.17 5.71 15.03
C PHE A 21 19.06 4.38 15.77
N ASP A 22 19.99 3.45 15.50
CA ASP A 22 20.25 2.34 16.43
C ASP A 22 21.13 2.89 17.55
N VAL A 23 20.58 2.97 18.77
CA VAL A 23 21.27 3.52 19.93
C VAL A 23 21.58 2.40 20.91
N ARG A 24 22.87 2.19 21.16
CA ARG A 24 23.36 1.22 22.15
C ARG A 24 24.17 1.92 23.21
N ALA A 25 23.92 1.56 24.47
CA ALA A 25 24.70 2.02 25.60
C ALA A 25 25.40 0.83 26.26
N GLU A 26 26.71 0.95 26.46
CA GLU A 26 27.52 -0.02 27.19
C GLU A 26 28.11 0.66 28.43
N GLN A 27 28.02 -0.02 29.57
CA GLN A 27 28.58 0.47 30.82
C GLN A 27 30.10 0.25 30.83
N LEU A 28 30.85 1.29 31.17
CA LEU A 28 32.29 1.22 31.37
C LEU A 28 32.57 1.04 32.85
N ASN A 29 33.05 -0.14 33.21
CA ASN A 29 33.40 -0.49 34.57
C ASN A 29 34.92 -0.54 34.70
N GLU A 30 35.48 0.15 35.70
CA GLU A 30 36.85 -0.06 36.15
C GLU A 30 36.82 -0.47 37.62
N MET A 31 37.58 -1.51 37.97
CA MET A 31 37.64 -2.08 39.33
C MET A 31 36.27 -2.43 39.96
N GLY A 32 35.28 -2.77 39.14
CA GLY A 32 33.92 -3.11 39.61
C GLY A 32 33.03 -1.90 39.91
N GLU A 33 33.53 -0.68 39.68
CA GLU A 33 32.76 0.55 39.82
C GLU A 33 32.41 1.13 38.44
N ASN A 34 31.20 1.67 38.32
CA ASN A 34 30.73 2.31 37.11
C ASN A 34 31.45 3.65 36.91
N GLN A 35 32.28 3.73 35.87
CA GLN A 35 33.02 4.94 35.50
C GLN A 35 32.32 5.74 34.40
N GLY A 36 31.29 5.18 33.76
CA GLY A 36 30.51 5.90 32.75
C GLY A 36 29.79 4.97 31.77
N TYR A 37 29.25 5.59 30.72
CA TYR A 37 28.55 4.89 29.64
C TYR A 37 29.13 5.30 28.28
N LEU A 38 29.43 4.32 27.44
CA LEU A 38 29.70 4.53 26.03
C LEU A 38 28.37 4.43 25.28
N ILE A 39 27.93 5.52 24.66
CA ILE A 39 26.75 5.53 23.80
C ILE A 39 27.22 5.53 22.34
N ARG A 40 26.76 4.54 21.57
CA ARG A 40 26.89 4.50 20.12
C ARG A 40 25.53 4.75 19.51
N ALA A 41 25.45 5.72 18.60
CA ALA A 41 24.28 5.97 17.77
C ALA A 41 24.70 5.84 16.31
N ILE A 42 24.08 4.90 15.58
CA ILE A 42 24.33 4.70 14.16
C ILE A 42 23.09 5.17 13.40
N ASP A 43 23.27 6.09 12.45
CA ASP A 43 22.21 6.52 11.54
C ASP A 43 21.86 5.37 10.60
N MET A 44 20.65 4.83 10.76
CA MET A 44 20.13 3.72 9.98
C MET A 44 19.12 4.17 8.91
N THR A 45 18.89 5.47 8.78
CA THR A 45 17.81 6.03 7.94
C THR A 45 17.96 5.60 6.47
N GLU A 46 19.18 5.63 5.92
CA GLU A 46 19.39 5.23 4.52
C GLU A 46 19.19 3.73 4.31
N HIS A 47 19.55 2.92 5.31
CA HIS A 47 19.36 1.48 5.25
C HIS A 47 17.87 1.13 5.31
N TYR A 48 17.13 1.76 6.22
CA TYR A 48 15.68 1.65 6.29
C TYR A 48 15.01 2.15 5.02
N ASN A 49 15.39 3.31 4.48
CA ASN A 49 14.80 3.84 3.24
C ASN A 49 15.05 2.92 2.04
N ARG A 50 16.18 2.22 1.98
CA ARG A 50 16.44 1.23 0.92
C ARG A 50 15.63 -0.04 1.09
N LEU A 51 15.43 -0.49 2.34
CA LEU A 51 14.53 -1.61 2.64
C LEU A 51 13.09 -1.24 2.29
N ASP A 52 12.64 -0.06 2.71
CA ASP A 52 11.32 0.49 2.41
C ASP A 52 11.11 0.65 0.89
N GLN A 53 12.09 1.18 0.15
CA GLN A 53 12.00 1.25 -1.32
C GLN A 53 12.00 -0.13 -2.01
N ALA A 54 12.72 -1.10 -1.44
CA ALA A 54 12.69 -2.48 -1.94
C ALA A 54 11.35 -3.17 -1.63
N GLU A 55 10.75 -2.89 -0.46
CA GLU A 55 9.41 -3.33 -0.07
C GLU A 55 8.31 -2.64 -0.90
N MET A 56 8.43 -1.34 -1.18
CA MET A 56 7.56 -0.60 -2.10
C MET A 56 7.54 -1.21 -3.52
N SER A 57 8.61 -1.88 -3.95
CA SER A 57 8.64 -2.60 -5.23
C SER A 57 7.91 -3.95 -5.18
N ALA A 58 7.64 -4.49 -3.98
CA ALA A 58 6.91 -5.73 -3.75
C ALA A 58 5.40 -5.53 -3.51
N HIS A 59 4.96 -4.30 -3.27
CA HIS A 59 3.59 -3.93 -2.84
C HIS A 59 2.55 -3.77 -3.95
N VAL A 60 2.85 -4.32 -5.12
CA VAL A 60 2.01 -4.25 -6.32
C VAL A 60 1.78 -5.66 -6.85
N ASP A 61 0.52 -6.01 -7.07
CA ASP A 61 0.15 -7.26 -7.72
C ASP A 61 0.69 -7.26 -9.17
N ALA A 62 1.64 -8.15 -9.46
CA ALA A 62 2.34 -8.19 -10.73
C ALA A 62 1.43 -8.46 -11.95
N LEU A 63 0.26 -9.08 -11.72
CA LEU A 63 -0.68 -9.38 -12.79
C LEU A 63 -1.47 -8.14 -13.22
N THR A 64 -2.02 -7.41 -12.26
CA THR A 64 -2.98 -6.31 -12.49
C THR A 64 -2.35 -4.93 -12.35
N GLY A 65 -1.20 -4.84 -11.68
CA GLY A 65 -0.49 -3.62 -11.30
C GLY A 65 -1.18 -2.83 -10.19
N LEU A 66 -2.27 -3.36 -9.59
CA LEU A 66 -2.92 -2.72 -8.45
C LEU A 66 -2.10 -2.99 -7.19
N TRP A 67 -2.39 -2.29 -6.11
CA TRP A 67 -1.81 -2.67 -4.83
C TRP A 67 -2.15 -4.10 -4.47
N ASP A 68 -1.19 -4.79 -3.87
CA ASP A 68 -1.48 -6.07 -3.26
C ASP A 68 -2.33 -5.90 -1.99
N ARG A 69 -2.64 -7.03 -1.35
CA ARG A 69 -3.44 -7.07 -0.13
C ARG A 69 -2.82 -6.26 1.02
N GLU A 70 -1.50 -6.32 1.17
CA GLU A 70 -0.79 -5.72 2.30
C GLU A 70 -0.76 -4.20 2.16
N GLN A 71 -0.33 -3.71 1.00
CA GLN A 71 -0.26 -2.30 0.69
C GLN A 71 -1.63 -1.64 0.73
N PHE A 72 -2.65 -2.27 0.16
CA PHE A 72 -4.01 -1.74 0.20
C PHE A 72 -4.48 -1.55 1.65
N LYS A 73 -4.23 -2.54 2.51
CA LYS A 73 -4.62 -2.48 3.93
C LYS A 73 -3.90 -1.36 4.66
N ILE A 74 -2.58 -1.25 4.51
CA ILE A 74 -1.77 -0.20 5.16
C ILE A 74 -2.28 1.18 4.73
N SER A 75 -2.38 1.42 3.43
CA SER A 75 -2.82 2.72 2.91
C SER A 75 -4.26 3.06 3.26
N MET A 76 -5.16 2.07 3.36
CA MET A 76 -6.52 2.29 3.83
C MET A 76 -6.55 2.71 5.31
N LEU A 77 -5.77 2.03 6.16
CA LEU A 77 -5.70 2.37 7.59
C LEU A 77 -5.08 3.75 7.80
N ASP A 78 -4.03 4.09 7.05
CA ASP A 78 -3.41 5.41 7.09
C ASP A 78 -4.40 6.51 6.67
N GLU A 79 -5.16 6.28 5.60
CA GLU A 79 -6.19 7.20 5.13
C GLU A 79 -7.30 7.40 6.18
N LEU A 80 -7.75 6.31 6.81
CA LEU A 80 -8.73 6.39 7.90
C LEU A 80 -8.18 7.11 9.12
N TYR A 81 -6.90 6.91 9.46
CA TYR A 81 -6.25 7.59 10.57
C TYR A 81 -6.11 9.10 10.32
N GLN A 82 -5.74 9.50 9.10
CA GLN A 82 -5.51 10.91 8.75
C GLN A 82 -6.82 11.68 8.49
N ASN A 83 -7.76 11.09 7.75
CA ASN A 83 -8.93 11.81 7.22
C ASN A 83 -10.26 11.30 7.82
N GLY A 84 -10.23 10.24 8.62
CA GLY A 84 -11.34 9.83 9.49
C GLY A 84 -12.52 9.12 8.83
N ALA A 85 -12.65 9.13 7.50
CA ALA A 85 -13.81 8.58 6.82
C ALA A 85 -13.54 8.09 5.39
N GLY A 86 -14.26 7.04 5.00
CA GLY A 86 -14.31 6.54 3.63
C GLY A 86 -15.13 5.26 3.54
N THR A 87 -15.36 4.79 2.32
CA THR A 87 -16.15 3.58 2.05
C THR A 87 -15.31 2.53 1.34
N MET A 88 -15.30 1.32 1.88
CA MET A 88 -14.66 0.17 1.24
C MET A 88 -15.67 -0.61 0.40
N PHE A 89 -15.23 -1.03 -0.79
CA PHE A 89 -15.91 -1.98 -1.65
C PHE A 89 -15.03 -3.22 -1.82
N MET A 90 -15.65 -4.38 -1.79
CA MET A 90 -15.05 -5.60 -2.32
C MET A 90 -15.81 -6.01 -3.56
N MET A 91 -15.10 -6.61 -4.50
CA MET A 91 -15.62 -7.06 -5.78
C MET A 91 -15.06 -8.44 -6.06
N ASP A 92 -15.92 -9.33 -6.54
CA ASP A 92 -15.53 -10.66 -7.00
C ASP A 92 -15.90 -10.86 -8.47
N VAL A 93 -15.14 -11.70 -9.18
CA VAL A 93 -15.41 -12.01 -10.60
C VAL A 93 -16.27 -13.26 -10.69
N ASP A 94 -17.56 -13.09 -11.03
CA ASP A 94 -18.49 -14.20 -11.15
C ASP A 94 -17.95 -15.29 -12.08
N ASN A 95 -17.98 -16.54 -11.60
CA ASN A 95 -17.59 -17.74 -12.33
C ASN A 95 -16.14 -17.73 -12.85
N PHE A 96 -15.21 -17.02 -12.20
CA PHE A 96 -13.81 -16.96 -12.65
C PHE A 96 -13.15 -18.35 -12.76
N LYS A 97 -13.47 -19.26 -11.84
CA LYS A 97 -13.00 -20.64 -11.91
C LYS A 97 -13.46 -21.34 -13.19
N GLU A 98 -14.72 -21.18 -13.59
CA GLU A 98 -15.23 -21.76 -14.84
C GLU A 98 -14.51 -21.19 -16.06
N VAL A 99 -14.15 -19.91 -16.05
CA VAL A 99 -13.35 -19.29 -17.11
C VAL A 99 -11.97 -19.95 -17.21
N ASN A 100 -11.29 -20.15 -16.07
CA ASN A 100 -10.00 -20.83 -16.05
C ASN A 100 -10.11 -22.28 -16.53
N ASP A 101 -11.14 -23.01 -16.09
CA ASP A 101 -11.33 -24.43 -16.42
C ASP A 101 -11.64 -24.63 -17.92
N HIS A 102 -12.41 -23.72 -18.54
CA HIS A 102 -12.79 -23.84 -19.96
C HIS A 102 -11.79 -23.23 -20.94
N TYR A 103 -11.14 -22.12 -20.58
CA TYR A 103 -10.32 -21.33 -21.49
C TYR A 103 -8.84 -21.27 -21.09
N GLY A 104 -8.47 -21.85 -19.96
CA GLY A 104 -7.11 -21.86 -19.42
C GLY A 104 -6.76 -20.58 -18.65
N HIS A 105 -5.73 -20.70 -17.81
CA HIS A 105 -5.25 -19.62 -16.96
C HIS A 105 -4.80 -18.37 -17.73
N ASP A 106 -4.26 -18.51 -18.94
CA ASP A 106 -3.86 -17.36 -19.77
C ASP A 106 -5.03 -16.43 -20.10
N ILE A 107 -6.24 -16.99 -20.25
CA ILE A 107 -7.46 -16.22 -20.48
C ILE A 107 -7.96 -15.60 -19.17
N GLY A 108 -7.91 -16.35 -18.06
CA GLY A 108 -8.20 -15.80 -16.73
C GLY A 108 -7.30 -14.62 -16.38
N ASP A 109 -6.00 -14.71 -16.65
CA ASP A 109 -5.02 -13.65 -16.44
C ASP A 109 -5.35 -12.40 -17.26
N LYS A 110 -5.82 -12.56 -18.51
CA LYS A 110 -6.30 -11.44 -19.34
C LYS A 110 -7.55 -10.79 -18.74
N VAL A 111 -8.47 -11.59 -18.19
CA VAL A 111 -9.66 -11.07 -17.50
C VAL A 111 -9.24 -10.22 -16.30
N LEU A 112 -8.36 -10.74 -15.44
CA LEU A 112 -7.86 -10.04 -14.26
C LEU A 112 -7.10 -8.75 -14.62
N ARG A 113 -6.22 -8.80 -15.64
CA ARG A 113 -5.50 -7.61 -16.17
C ARG A 113 -6.46 -6.52 -16.64
N THR A 114 -7.48 -6.92 -17.39
CA THR A 114 -8.50 -6.01 -17.94
C THR A 114 -9.30 -5.36 -16.82
N LEU A 115 -9.69 -6.16 -15.82
CA LEU A 115 -10.41 -5.69 -14.64
C LEU A 115 -9.56 -4.71 -13.82
N GLY A 116 -8.31 -5.05 -13.53
CA GLY A 116 -7.40 -4.16 -12.81
C GLY A 116 -7.22 -2.81 -13.51
N THR A 117 -7.09 -2.83 -14.84
CA THR A 117 -7.00 -1.59 -15.63
C THR A 117 -8.29 -0.77 -15.54
N ALA A 118 -9.46 -1.40 -15.64
CA ALA A 118 -10.75 -0.74 -15.53
C ALA A 118 -10.96 -0.09 -14.14
N ILE A 119 -10.54 -0.79 -13.09
CA ILE A 119 -10.60 -0.34 -11.70
C ILE A 119 -9.70 0.89 -11.49
N ARG A 120 -8.43 0.80 -11.91
CA ARG A 120 -7.46 1.92 -11.77
C ARG A 120 -7.95 3.18 -12.47
N GLU A 121 -8.43 3.06 -13.71
CA GLU A 121 -8.96 4.20 -14.46
C GLU A 121 -10.23 4.79 -13.85
N THR A 122 -11.03 3.98 -13.14
CA THR A 122 -12.24 4.47 -12.49
C THR A 122 -11.93 5.27 -11.22
N CYS A 123 -10.85 4.91 -10.52
CA CYS A 123 -10.36 5.56 -9.30
C CYS A 123 -9.55 6.83 -9.54
N GLN A 124 -8.92 6.98 -10.71
CA GLN A 124 -8.21 8.21 -11.13
C GLN A 124 -7.22 8.80 -10.11
N ASN A 125 -6.53 7.95 -9.35
CA ASN A 125 -5.63 8.33 -8.24
C ASN A 125 -6.30 9.04 -7.04
N GLU A 126 -7.60 9.31 -7.10
CA GLU A 126 -8.38 9.91 -6.00
C GLU A 126 -8.74 8.88 -4.92
N HIS A 127 -8.74 7.60 -5.29
CA HIS A 127 -9.18 6.49 -4.45
C HIS A 127 -8.15 5.36 -4.44
N LEU A 128 -8.22 4.52 -3.41
CA LEU A 128 -7.32 3.38 -3.28
C LEU A 128 -7.93 2.17 -3.99
N CYS A 129 -7.10 1.35 -4.63
CA CYS A 129 -7.55 0.13 -5.27
C CYS A 129 -6.49 -0.97 -5.17
N GLY A 130 -6.93 -2.20 -4.93
CA GLY A 130 -6.05 -3.34 -4.73
C GLY A 130 -6.66 -4.66 -5.17
N ARG A 131 -5.81 -5.68 -5.34
CA ARG A 131 -6.22 -7.08 -5.53
C ARG A 131 -5.84 -7.86 -4.28
N LEU A 132 -6.83 -8.47 -3.63
CA LEU A 132 -6.61 -9.20 -2.37
C LEU A 132 -6.05 -10.61 -2.60
N GLY A 133 -6.26 -11.15 -3.80
CA GLY A 133 -5.82 -12.48 -4.25
C GLY A 133 -6.86 -13.12 -5.15
N GLY A 134 -6.48 -14.09 -5.97
CA GLY A 134 -7.43 -14.79 -6.86
C GLY A 134 -8.21 -13.83 -7.77
N ASP A 135 -9.52 -13.84 -7.67
CA ASP A 135 -10.51 -13.00 -8.34
C ASP A 135 -11.03 -11.83 -7.48
N GLU A 136 -10.51 -11.66 -6.26
CA GLU A 136 -10.97 -10.66 -5.30
C GLU A 136 -10.26 -9.31 -5.48
N PHE A 137 -11.06 -8.27 -5.69
CA PHE A 137 -10.61 -6.88 -5.80
C PHE A 137 -11.24 -6.01 -4.71
N CYS A 138 -10.56 -4.91 -4.39
CA CYS A 138 -11.03 -3.96 -3.40
C CYS A 138 -10.82 -2.52 -3.85
N LEU A 139 -11.70 -1.66 -3.36
CA LEU A 139 -11.67 -0.21 -3.56
C LEU A 139 -11.86 0.47 -2.21
N PHE A 140 -11.19 1.60 -1.99
CA PHE A 140 -11.49 2.49 -0.88
C PHE A 140 -11.73 3.90 -1.39
N LEU A 141 -12.98 4.34 -1.31
CA LEU A 141 -13.39 5.69 -1.65
C LEU A 141 -13.09 6.63 -0.47
N LYS A 142 -12.03 7.42 -0.62
CA LYS A 142 -11.59 8.41 0.37
C LYS A 142 -12.65 9.47 0.61
N GLY A 143 -13.01 9.70 1.87
CA GLY A 143 -13.95 10.77 2.26
C GLY A 143 -15.40 10.59 1.80
N ILE A 144 -15.73 9.56 1.01
CA ILE A 144 -17.09 9.31 0.54
C ILE A 144 -17.82 8.43 1.55
N THR A 145 -18.88 8.96 2.15
CA THR A 145 -19.75 8.25 3.10
C THR A 145 -21.23 8.36 2.76
N GLU A 146 -21.60 9.21 1.80
CA GLU A 146 -22.99 9.39 1.39
C GLU A 146 -23.45 8.25 0.47
N GLU A 147 -24.59 7.61 0.79
CA GLU A 147 -25.11 6.47 0.04
C GLU A 147 -25.30 6.77 -1.46
N ALA A 148 -25.79 7.96 -1.80
CA ALA A 148 -26.01 8.35 -3.20
C ALA A 148 -24.69 8.37 -4.01
N GLU A 149 -23.61 8.87 -3.41
CA GLU A 149 -22.29 8.90 -4.04
C GLU A 149 -21.66 7.51 -4.11
N ILE A 150 -21.78 6.73 -3.04
CA ILE A 150 -21.38 5.31 -2.99
C ILE A 150 -22.03 4.54 -4.14
N GLN A 151 -23.36 4.66 -4.31
CA GLN A 151 -24.09 4.01 -5.39
C GLN A 151 -23.65 4.49 -6.78
N LYS A 152 -23.35 5.78 -6.94
CA LYS A 152 -22.86 6.36 -8.19
C LYS A 152 -21.50 5.76 -8.57
N TYR A 153 -20.58 5.61 -7.62
CA TYR A 153 -19.29 4.96 -7.84
C TYR A 153 -19.42 3.47 -8.14
N ALA A 154 -20.25 2.74 -7.39
CA ALA A 154 -20.51 1.32 -7.65
C ALA A 154 -21.03 1.11 -9.09
N LYS A 155 -21.99 1.93 -9.53
CA LYS A 155 -22.51 1.91 -10.91
C LYS A 155 -21.44 2.28 -11.95
N LYS A 156 -20.56 3.23 -11.63
CA LYS A 156 -19.45 3.64 -12.52
C LYS A 156 -18.49 2.47 -12.73
N VAL A 157 -18.06 1.82 -11.65
CA VAL A 157 -17.16 0.65 -11.69
C VAL A 157 -17.81 -0.50 -12.46
N ALA A 158 -19.03 -0.90 -12.09
CA ALA A 158 -19.76 -2.00 -12.75
C ALA A 158 -19.97 -1.76 -14.26
N ARG A 159 -20.20 -0.51 -14.67
CA ARG A 159 -20.32 -0.16 -16.09
C ARG A 159 -18.99 -0.22 -16.83
N CYS A 160 -17.91 0.30 -16.23
CA CYS A 160 -16.58 0.27 -16.82
C CYS A 160 -16.09 -1.17 -17.05
N THR A 161 -16.35 -2.05 -16.09
CA THR A 161 -15.94 -3.45 -16.15
C THR A 161 -16.77 -4.22 -17.17
N ARG A 162 -18.10 -4.11 -17.15
CA ARG A 162 -18.99 -4.77 -18.13
C ARG A 162 -18.70 -4.39 -19.58
N ARG A 163 -18.27 -3.15 -19.83
CA ARG A 163 -17.89 -2.71 -21.19
C ARG A 163 -16.64 -3.42 -21.71
N ARG A 164 -15.73 -3.79 -20.81
CA ARG A 164 -14.43 -4.39 -21.14
C ARG A 164 -14.45 -5.92 -21.05
N LEU A 165 -15.37 -6.47 -20.25
CA LEU A 165 -15.56 -7.89 -20.05
C LEU A 165 -17.04 -8.24 -20.28
N PRO A 166 -17.47 -8.39 -21.54
CA PRO A 166 -18.88 -8.62 -21.86
C PRO A 166 -19.43 -9.96 -21.32
N CYS A 167 -18.55 -10.90 -20.97
CA CYS A 167 -18.92 -12.26 -20.55
C CYS A 167 -18.84 -12.50 -19.03
N SER A 168 -18.34 -11.56 -18.21
CA SER A 168 -18.28 -11.73 -16.76
C SER A 168 -19.12 -10.68 -16.03
N ARG A 169 -19.85 -11.12 -15.01
CA ARG A 169 -20.50 -10.25 -14.03
C ARG A 169 -19.54 -10.02 -12.85
N ILE A 170 -19.77 -8.92 -12.14
CA ILE A 170 -19.04 -8.58 -10.92
C ILE A 170 -20.09 -8.44 -9.83
N THR A 171 -19.85 -9.11 -8.70
CA THR A 171 -20.69 -9.03 -7.49
C THR A 171 -20.05 -8.10 -6.46
#